data_AF-A0A0D0CXL6-F1
#
_entry.id   AF-A0A0D0CXL6-F1
#
_cell.length_a   1.000
_cell.length_b   1.000
_cell.length_c   1.000
_cell.angle_alpha   90.00
_cell.angle_beta   90.00
_cell.angle_gamma   90.00
#
_symmetry.space_group_name_H-M   'P 1'
#
loop_
_entity.id
_entity.type
_entity.pdbx_description
1 polymer ?
#
loop_
_entity_poly.entity_id
_entity_poly.type
_entity_poly.pdbx_seq_one_letter_code
_entity_poly.pdbx_strand_id
1 'polypeptide(L)'
;LKAFKTWFYNQCQSGANHSHIKVGCSWTARVIMQKTYKEINEVIWERYGKRPGTKKALLVYQKAVQRVVNKLMQEERDKAKNTVVKWNLDCRPLNEVFGITS
;
A
#
# COMPACT_ATOMS: atom_id res chain seq x y z
N LEU A 1 -20.25 -29.20 -28.08
CA LEU A 1 -20.24 -29.53 -26.62
C LEU A 1 -18.96 -29.10 -25.89
N LYS A 2 -17.76 -29.40 -26.39
CA LYS A 2 -16.48 -29.08 -25.72
C LYS A 2 -16.27 -27.57 -25.50
N ALA A 3 -16.51 -26.77 -26.54
CA ALA A 3 -16.43 -25.31 -26.47
C ALA A 3 -17.41 -24.68 -25.45
N PHE A 4 -18.64 -25.22 -25.34
CA PHE A 4 -19.62 -24.77 -24.36
C PHE A 4 -19.19 -25.09 -22.92
N LYS A 5 -18.67 -26.30 -22.67
CA LYS A 5 -18.11 -26.66 -21.35
C LYS A 5 -16.93 -25.77 -20.97
N THR A 6 -16.04 -25.47 -21.91
CA THR A 6 -14.91 -24.55 -21.68
C THR A 6 -15.38 -23.12 -21.40
N TRP A 7 -16.33 -22.62 -22.18
CA TRP A 7 -16.90 -21.29 -21.95
C TRP A 7 -17.61 -21.19 -20.59
N PHE A 8 -18.43 -22.17 -20.24
CA PHE A 8 -19.15 -22.23 -18.96
C PHE A 8 -18.19 -22.33 -17.78
N TYR A 9 -17.17 -23.20 -17.87
CA TYR A 9 -16.13 -23.33 -16.86
C TYR A 9 -15.36 -22.01 -16.65
N ASN A 10 -14.95 -21.36 -17.74
CA ASN A 10 -14.23 -20.09 -17.67
C ASN A 10 -15.09 -18.96 -17.10
N GLN A 11 -16.40 -18.94 -17.41
CA GLN A 11 -17.31 -17.96 -16.82
C GLN A 11 -17.57 -18.20 -15.33
N CYS A 12 -17.78 -19.45 -14.92
CA CYS A 12 -17.91 -19.79 -13.50
C CYS A 12 -16.63 -19.43 -12.70
N GLN A 13 -15.45 -19.65 -13.27
CA GLN A 13 -14.17 -19.27 -12.66
C GLN A 13 -13.95 -17.76 -12.62
N SER A 14 -14.37 -17.03 -13.66
CA SER A 14 -14.31 -15.56 -13.68
C SER A 14 -15.14 -14.94 -12.55
N GLY A 15 -16.35 -15.45 -12.31
CA GLY A 15 -17.20 -15.01 -11.21
C GLY A 15 -16.62 -15.31 -9.81
N ALA A 16 -16.04 -16.51 -9.62
CA ALA A 16 -15.41 -16.90 -8.35
C ALA A 16 -14.13 -16.08 -8.06
N ASN A 17 -13.31 -15.83 -9.08
CA ASN A 17 -12.14 -14.95 -8.93
C ASN A 17 -12.55 -13.50 -8.65
N HIS A 18 -13.64 -13.03 -9.25
CA HIS A 18 -14.12 -11.68 -9.00
C HIS A 18 -14.61 -11.49 -7.56
N SER A 19 -15.32 -12.47 -6.99
CA SER A 19 -15.72 -12.43 -5.58
C SER A 19 -14.51 -12.51 -4.64
N HIS A 20 -13.52 -13.36 -4.94
CA HIS A 20 -12.28 -13.45 -4.17
C HIS A 20 -11.47 -12.15 -4.21
N ILE A 21 -11.31 -11.52 -5.37
CA ILE A 21 -10.65 -10.22 -5.52
C ILE A 21 -11.41 -9.16 -4.71
N LYS A 22 -12.74 -9.12 -4.81
CA LYS A 22 -13.57 -8.17 -4.07
C LYS A 22 -13.44 -8.34 -2.55
N VAL A 23 -13.50 -9.58 -2.06
CA VAL A 23 -13.33 -9.91 -0.64
C VAL A 23 -11.91 -9.55 -0.18
N GLY A 24 -10.89 -9.92 -0.95
CA GLY A 24 -9.49 -9.58 -0.69
C GLY A 24 -9.27 -8.08 -0.59
N CYS A 25 -9.73 -7.30 -1.58
CA CYS A 25 -9.67 -5.83 -1.55
C CYS A 25 -10.40 -5.24 -0.33
N SER A 26 -11.57 -5.78 0.04
CA SER A 26 -12.30 -5.31 1.22
C SER A 26 -11.56 -5.58 2.53
N TRP A 27 -10.86 -6.72 2.60
CA TRP A 27 -10.08 -7.12 3.76
C TRP A 27 -8.84 -6.24 3.90
N THR A 28 -8.11 -6.04 2.81
CA THR A 28 -6.95 -5.16 2.77
C THR A 28 -7.32 -3.74 3.18
N ALA A 29 -8.43 -3.20 2.65
CA ALA A 29 -8.94 -1.89 3.04
C ALA A 29 -9.26 -1.82 4.54
N ARG A 30 -9.93 -2.83 5.11
CA ARG A 30 -10.22 -2.88 6.56
C ARG A 30 -8.96 -2.90 7.41
N VAL A 31 -7.96 -3.71 7.03
CA VAL A 31 -6.70 -3.81 7.79
C VAL A 31 -5.96 -2.47 7.77
N ILE A 32 -5.89 -1.82 6.59
CA ILE A 32 -5.29 -0.49 6.46
C ILE A 32 -6.05 0.54 7.31
N MET A 33 -7.38 0.52 7.28
CA MET A 33 -8.20 1.43 8.09
C MET A 33 -8.00 1.21 9.60
N GLN A 34 -7.95 -0.03 10.07
CA GLN A 34 -7.70 -0.31 11.49
C GLN A 34 -6.32 0.14 11.93
N LYS A 35 -5.29 -0.11 11.12
CA LYS A 35 -3.91 0.30 11.42
C LYS A 35 -3.79 1.82 11.46
N THR A 36 -4.28 2.51 10.44
CA THR A 36 -4.24 3.99 10.38
C THR A 36 -5.05 4.62 11.50
N TYR A 37 -6.22 4.07 11.84
CA TYR A 37 -7.01 4.53 12.98
C TYR A 37 -6.26 4.39 14.32
N LYS A 38 -5.53 3.29 14.51
CA LYS A 38 -4.70 3.08 15.70
C LYS A 38 -3.57 4.12 15.78
N GLU A 39 -2.84 4.34 14.70
CA GLU A 39 -1.75 5.33 14.64
C GLU A 39 -2.26 6.76 14.89
N ILE A 40 -3.44 7.12 14.36
CA ILE A 40 -4.06 8.42 14.63
C ILE A 40 -4.35 8.58 16.13
N ASN A 41 -4.91 7.56 16.77
CA ASN A 41 -5.21 7.60 18.20
C ASN A 41 -3.94 7.69 19.07
N GLU A 42 -2.88 7.00 18.69
CA GLU A 42 -1.56 7.13 19.32
C GLU A 42 -1.04 8.57 19.21
N VAL A 43 -1.09 9.18 18.01
CA VAL A 43 -0.69 10.58 17.82
C VAL A 43 -1.54 11.54 18.67
N ILE A 44 -2.86 11.30 18.78
CA ILE A 44 -3.76 12.12 19.60
C ILE A 44 -3.38 12.03 21.08
N TRP A 45 -3.05 10.82 21.55
CA TRP A 45 -2.65 10.59 22.93
C TRP A 45 -1.27 11.18 23.23
N GLU A 46 -0.23 10.72 22.53
CA GLU A 46 1.16 11.06 22.81
C GLU A 46 1.45 12.54 22.62
N ARG A 47 0.85 13.16 21.62
CA ARG A 47 1.23 14.52 21.19
C ARG A 47 0.33 15.61 21.76
N TYR A 48 -0.93 15.29 22.00
CA TYR A 48 -1.92 16.27 22.45
C TYR A 48 -2.46 15.95 23.86
N GLY A 49 -2.05 14.82 24.45
CA GLY A 49 -2.50 14.38 25.78
C GLY A 49 -4.02 14.21 25.84
N LYS A 50 -4.68 13.97 24.70
CA LYS A 50 -6.14 13.85 24.65
C LYS A 50 -6.50 12.38 24.59
N ARG A 51 -7.45 11.97 25.44
CA ARG A 51 -8.00 10.62 25.38
C ARG A 51 -8.79 10.45 24.07
N PRO A 52 -8.48 9.44 23.24
CA PRO A 52 -9.25 9.13 22.04
C PRO A 52 -10.74 8.97 22.35
N GLY A 53 -11.61 9.33 21.40
CA GLY A 53 -13.07 9.25 21.55
C GLY A 53 -13.71 10.37 22.38
N THR A 54 -12.92 11.33 22.89
CA THR A 54 -13.47 12.51 23.59
C THR A 54 -13.70 13.69 22.65
N LYS A 55 -14.61 14.61 23.01
CA LYS A 55 -14.81 15.88 22.28
C LYS A 55 -13.51 16.68 22.11
N LYS A 56 -12.59 16.60 23.08
CA LYS A 56 -11.28 17.26 23.01
C LYS A 56 -10.35 16.61 21.98
N ALA A 57 -10.46 15.29 21.75
CA ALA A 57 -9.70 14.58 20.71
C ALA A 57 -10.19 14.94 19.30
N LEU A 58 -11.50 15.18 19.12
CA LEU A 58 -12.06 15.62 17.84
C LEU A 58 -11.42 16.92 17.32
N LEU A 59 -11.14 17.87 18.22
CA LEU A 59 -10.50 19.15 17.86
C LEU A 59 -9.08 18.99 17.28
N VAL A 60 -8.39 17.91 17.63
CA VAL A 60 -7.02 17.64 17.14
C VAL A 60 -6.97 16.51 16.11
N TYR A 61 -8.12 15.88 15.82
CA TYR A 61 -8.22 14.71 14.95
C TYR A 61 -7.72 15.01 13.53
N GLN A 62 -8.17 16.11 12.92
CA GLN A 62 -7.71 16.50 11.58
C GLN A 62 -6.19 16.72 11.52
N LYS A 63 -5.60 17.32 12.57
CA LYS A 63 -4.15 17.52 12.66
C LYS A 63 -3.40 16.20 12.81
N ALA A 64 -3.94 15.27 13.59
CA ALA A 64 -3.38 13.93 13.75
C ALA A 64 -3.45 13.13 12.45
N VAL A 65 -4.59 13.16 11.74
CA VAL A 65 -4.77 12.53 10.42
C VAL A 65 -3.75 13.08 9.43
N GLN A 66 -3.65 14.40 9.30
CA GLN A 66 -2.73 15.03 8.36
C GLN A 66 -1.27 14.62 8.62
N ARG A 67 -0.90 14.49 9.90
CA ARG A 67 0.43 14.03 10.29
C ARG A 67 0.70 12.58 9.86
N VAL A 68 -0.24 11.67 10.12
CA VAL A 68 -0.11 10.25 9.75
C VAL A 68 -0.01 10.11 8.24
N VAL A 69 -0.87 10.80 7.48
CA VAL A 69 -0.83 10.79 6.01
C VAL A 69 0.49 11.33 5.47
N ASN A 70 0.98 12.45 6.01
CA ASN A 70 2.27 13.01 5.59
C ASN A 70 3.45 12.06 5.87
N LYS A 71 3.42 11.35 7.01
CA LYS A 71 4.43 10.34 7.35
C LYS A 71 4.39 9.18 6.36
N LEU A 72 3.22 8.62 6.08
CA LEU A 72 3.06 7.53 5.11
C LEU A 72 3.54 7.93 3.71
N MET A 73 3.18 9.13 3.26
CA MET A 73 3.62 9.64 1.96
C MET A 73 5.15 9.80 1.90
N GLN A 74 5.78 10.20 3.00
CA GLN A 74 7.23 10.31 3.09
C GLN A 74 7.90 8.93 3.06
N GLU A 75 7.38 7.96 3.80
CA GLU A 75 7.87 6.57 3.78
C GLU A 75 7.77 5.94 2.38
N GLU A 76 6.67 6.17 1.66
CA GLU A 76 6.51 5.72 0.27
C GLU A 76 7.53 6.37 -0.67
N ARG A 77 7.75 7.69 -0.52
CA ARG A 77 8.77 8.42 -1.30
C ARG A 77 10.17 7.87 -1.04
N ASP A 78 10.51 7.61 0.22
CA ASP A 78 11.84 7.11 0.58
C ASP A 78 12.04 5.66 0.11
N LYS A 79 10.99 4.84 0.15
CA LYS A 79 11.01 3.49 -0.46
C LYS A 79 11.20 3.53 -1.98
N ALA A 80 10.53 4.46 -2.66
CA ALA A 80 10.70 4.64 -4.10
C ALA A 80 12.14 5.07 -4.43
N LYS A 81 12.71 6.02 -3.68
CA LYS A 81 14.12 6.41 -3.83
C LYS A 81 15.08 5.23 -3.62
N ASN A 82 14.89 4.45 -2.55
CA ASN A 82 15.72 3.26 -2.29
C ASN A 82 15.61 2.23 -3.41
N THR A 83 14.42 2.06 -4.00
CA THR A 83 14.21 1.17 -5.14
C THR A 83 14.99 1.65 -6.37
N VAL A 84 14.94 2.96 -6.68
CA VAL A 84 15.71 3.56 -7.76
C VAL A 84 17.22 3.41 -7.53
N VAL A 85 17.70 3.64 -6.32
CA VAL A 85 19.12 3.43 -5.96
C VAL A 85 19.53 1.98 -6.21
N LYS A 86 18.71 1.02 -5.77
CA LYS A 86 18.98 -0.40 -6.00
C LYS A 86 19.00 -0.75 -7.50
N TRP A 87 18.06 -0.22 -8.28
CA TRP A 87 18.03 -0.43 -9.73
C TRP A 87 19.26 0.17 -10.40
N ASN A 88 19.71 1.35 -9.98
CA ASN A 88 20.93 1.95 -10.53
C ASN A 88 22.19 1.16 -10.18
N LEU A 89 22.22 0.48 -9.03
CA LEU A 89 23.30 -0.43 -8.63
C LEU A 89 23.26 -1.75 -9.42
N ASP A 90 22.08 -2.35 -9.56
CA ASP A 90 21.87 -3.62 -10.26
C ASP A 90 21.98 -3.47 -11.79
N CYS A 91 21.60 -2.31 -12.34
CA CYS A 91 21.70 -1.96 -13.76
C CYS A 91 22.98 -1.19 -14.09
N ARG A 92 24.02 -1.25 -13.25
CA ARG A 92 25.33 -0.68 -13.60
C ARG A 92 25.74 -1.26 -14.95
N PRO A 93 26.01 -0.43 -15.97
CA PRO A 93 26.31 -0.95 -17.29
C PRO A 93 27.52 -1.87 -17.20
N LEU A 94 27.42 -3.05 -17.82
CA LEU A 94 28.50 -4.05 -17.94
C LEU A 94 29.58 -3.53 -18.90
N ASN A 95 30.05 -2.30 -18.70
CA ASN A 95 31.06 -1.68 -19.53
C ASN A 95 32.43 -2.06 -18.98
N GLU A 96 32.77 -3.35 -19.04
CA GLU A 96 34.16 -3.80 -18.90
C GLU A 96 34.46 -5.19 -19.49
N VAL A 97 33.54 -5.85 -20.22
CA VAL A 97 33.79 -7.21 -20.75
C VAL A 97 33.68 -7.36 -22.28
N PHE A 98 33.41 -6.30 -23.04
CA PHE A 98 33.61 -6.35 -24.50
C PHE A 98 34.63 -5.31 -24.93
N GLY A 99 35.89 -5.72 -24.95
CA GLY A 99 36.80 -5.22 -25.97
C GLY A 99 36.26 -5.63 -27.35
N ILE A 100 36.50 -4.77 -28.36
CA ILE A 100 36.86 -5.09 -29.76
C ILE A 100 36.68 -3.82 -30.63
N THR A 101 37.82 -3.37 -31.17
CA THR A 101 38.09 -2.62 -32.44
C THR A 101 37.47 -1.24 -32.69
N SER A 102 38.34 -0.23 -32.81
CA SER A 102 38.71 0.32 -34.13
C SER A 102 40.12 0.89 -34.10
#